data_AF-X7ZUW9-F1
#
_entry.id   AF-X7ZUW9-F1
#
_cell.length_a   1.000
_cell.length_b   1.000
_cell.length_c   1.000
_cell.angle_alpha   90.00
_cell.angle_beta   90.00
_cell.angle_gamma   90.00
#
_symmetry.space_group_name_H-M   'P 1'
#
loop_
_entity.id
_entity.type
_entity.pdbx_description
1 polymer ?
#
loop_
_entity_poly.entity_id
_entity_poly.type
_entity_poly.pdbx_seq_one_letter_code
_entity_poly.pdbx_strand_id
1 'polypeptide(L)'
;MPMDQPASNAVLITEMALWAQRTLGHLILAGVFERYPSLRFVPTEQGTLWVQQQLAILDAMVPTMKSEAHNRTYGMFGGSSVDELTLSPSEYVKRNCYLAAELMPYDAAMIDFMGADHIMWGSDYPHEEGFTPHSKLAIRWALHNRSQDECRKILGGNAGRLYRFDLDALVPVAEKIGPTVAEVHTPLGDTGYRAPAAFGYRPFEGGLALKRLAPARS
;
A
#
# COMPACT_ATOMS: atom_id res chain seq x y z
N MET A 1 -21.87 10.15 1.88
CA MET A 1 -22.13 11.45 2.52
C MET A 1 -22.83 12.34 1.49
N PRO A 2 -23.92 13.07 1.83
CA PRO A 2 -24.47 14.08 0.93
C PRO A 2 -23.38 15.11 0.57
N MET A 3 -23.17 15.36 -0.73
CA MET A 3 -22.10 16.23 -1.26
C MET A 3 -22.53 17.71 -1.33
N ASP A 4 -23.61 18.07 -0.62
CA ASP A 4 -24.27 19.38 -0.65
C ASP A 4 -23.74 20.35 0.40
N GLN A 5 -22.93 19.89 1.37
CA GLN A 5 -22.23 20.77 2.31
C GLN A 5 -20.84 21.16 1.79
N PRO A 6 -20.38 22.41 2.01
CA PRO A 6 -19.07 22.89 1.53
C PRO A 6 -17.88 22.02 1.92
N ALA A 7 -17.93 21.37 3.10
CA ALA A 7 -16.86 20.52 3.61
C ALA A 7 -17.00 19.04 3.21
N SER A 8 -18.16 18.60 2.69
CA SER A 8 -18.46 17.18 2.49
C SER A 8 -17.43 16.48 1.61
N ASN A 9 -16.97 17.12 0.53
CA ASN A 9 -16.01 16.50 -0.38
C ASN A 9 -14.64 16.33 0.28
N ALA A 10 -14.22 17.34 1.05
CA ALA A 10 -12.95 17.32 1.78
C ALA A 10 -12.96 16.29 2.91
N VAL A 11 -14.08 16.15 3.62
CA VAL A 11 -14.25 15.11 4.65
C VAL A 11 -14.37 13.73 4.00
N LEU A 12 -15.08 13.61 2.88
CA LEU A 12 -15.24 12.33 2.19
C LEU A 12 -13.88 11.77 1.77
N ILE A 13 -13.01 12.57 1.15
CA ILE A 13 -11.73 12.07 0.66
C ILE A 13 -10.81 11.61 1.81
N THR A 14 -10.83 12.29 2.96
CA THR A 14 -10.04 11.89 4.12
C THR A 14 -10.62 10.68 4.85
N GLU A 15 -11.94 10.57 4.96
CA GLU A 15 -12.62 9.43 5.58
C GLU A 15 -12.57 8.16 4.73
N MET A 16 -12.56 8.30 3.40
CA MET A 16 -12.50 7.16 2.48
C MET A 16 -11.30 6.26 2.77
N ALA A 17 -10.12 6.86 2.97
CA ALA A 17 -8.92 6.13 3.36
C ALA A 17 -9.09 5.43 4.72
N LEU A 18 -9.65 6.12 5.72
CA LEU A 18 -9.86 5.55 7.05
C LEU A 18 -10.79 4.34 7.04
N TRP A 19 -11.85 4.35 6.23
CA TRP A 19 -12.77 3.22 6.13
C TRP A 19 -12.08 1.99 5.55
N ALA A 20 -11.28 2.16 4.50
CA ALA A 20 -10.51 1.06 3.92
C ALA A 20 -9.48 0.51 4.92
N GLN A 21 -8.72 1.39 5.59
CA GLN A 21 -7.68 1.03 6.55
C GLN A 21 -8.20 0.27 7.79
N ARG A 22 -9.44 0.53 8.22
CA ARG A 22 -10.08 -0.20 9.34
C ARG A 22 -10.27 -1.70 9.04
N THR A 23 -10.36 -2.08 7.77
CA THR A 23 -10.57 -3.47 7.35
C THR A 23 -9.50 -4.40 7.91
N LEU A 24 -8.24 -3.96 7.97
CA LEU A 24 -7.15 -4.79 8.48
C LEU A 24 -7.36 -5.20 9.94
N GLY A 25 -7.65 -4.23 10.82
CA GLY A 25 -7.96 -4.50 12.21
C GLY A 25 -9.19 -5.40 12.37
N HIS A 26 -10.24 -5.19 11.56
CA HIS A 26 -11.42 -6.06 11.60
C HIS A 26 -11.09 -7.51 11.23
N LEU A 27 -10.29 -7.76 10.20
CA LEU A 27 -9.91 -9.12 9.79
C LEU A 27 -9.09 -9.84 10.87
N ILE A 28 -8.19 -9.12 11.55
CA ILE A 28 -7.39 -9.65 12.65
C ILE A 28 -8.28 -9.95 13.86
N LEU A 29 -9.01 -8.95 14.35
CA LEU A 29 -9.81 -9.06 15.58
C LEU A 29 -10.98 -10.04 15.44
N ALA A 30 -11.53 -10.20 14.23
CA ALA A 30 -12.56 -11.20 13.94
C ALA A 30 -11.98 -12.62 13.70
N GLY A 31 -10.67 -12.83 13.89
CA GLY A 31 -10.02 -14.14 13.73
C GLY A 31 -10.04 -14.69 12.31
N VAL A 32 -10.20 -13.83 11.30
CA VAL A 32 -10.31 -14.28 9.89
C VAL A 32 -9.00 -14.93 9.44
N PHE A 33 -7.87 -14.29 9.72
CA PHE A 33 -6.56 -14.86 9.35
C PHE A 33 -6.21 -16.11 10.14
N GLU A 34 -6.77 -16.28 11.34
CA GLU A 34 -6.60 -17.49 12.13
C GLU A 34 -7.35 -18.67 11.50
N ARG A 35 -8.62 -18.48 11.16
CA ARG A 35 -9.43 -19.52 10.50
C ARG A 35 -8.97 -19.80 9.06
N TYR A 36 -8.38 -18.81 8.38
CA TYR A 36 -7.97 -18.89 6.98
C TYR A 36 -6.50 -18.47 6.80
N PRO A 37 -5.53 -19.29 7.24
CA PRO A 37 -4.11 -18.94 7.23
C PRO A 37 -3.52 -18.73 5.82
N SER A 38 -4.16 -19.30 4.79
CA SER A 38 -3.77 -19.11 3.38
C SER A 38 -4.43 -17.91 2.71
N LEU A 39 -5.37 -17.21 3.37
CA LEU A 39 -5.97 -16.00 2.83
C LEU A 39 -4.89 -14.92 2.64
N ARG A 40 -5.00 -14.15 1.56
CA ARG A 40 -4.10 -13.05 1.24
C ARG A 40 -4.90 -11.76 1.14
N PHE A 41 -4.48 -10.74 1.88
CA PHE A 41 -5.10 -9.43 1.88
C PHE A 41 -4.13 -8.39 1.32
N VAL A 42 -4.62 -7.58 0.38
CA VAL A 42 -3.83 -6.53 -0.29
C VAL A 42 -4.66 -5.26 -0.33
N PRO A 43 -4.50 -4.32 0.62
CA PRO A 43 -5.01 -2.98 0.43
C PRO A 43 -4.20 -2.30 -0.69
N THR A 44 -4.92 -1.90 -1.74
CA THR A 44 -4.38 -1.19 -2.89
C THR A 44 -4.74 0.29 -2.78
N GLU A 45 -3.82 1.19 -3.16
CA GLU A 45 -4.10 2.64 -3.24
C GLU A 45 -4.47 3.27 -1.86
N GLN A 46 -4.06 2.62 -0.76
CA GLN A 46 -4.32 3.12 0.61
C GLN A 46 -3.09 3.74 1.28
N GLY A 47 -2.01 3.91 0.52
CA GLY A 47 -0.67 4.19 1.05
C GLY A 47 -0.17 3.08 1.99
N THR A 48 1.04 3.26 2.53
CA THR A 48 1.68 2.24 3.39
C THR A 48 1.82 2.66 4.85
N LEU A 49 1.96 3.97 5.11
CA LEU A 49 2.41 4.51 6.40
C LEU A 49 1.46 4.24 7.59
N TRP A 50 0.17 4.01 7.32
CA TRP A 50 -0.83 3.77 8.36
C TRP A 50 -0.65 2.42 9.07
N VAL A 51 -0.05 1.44 8.38
CA VAL A 51 0.01 0.04 8.83
C VAL A 51 0.83 -0.09 10.11
N GLN A 52 2.02 0.52 10.15
CA GLN A 52 2.92 0.41 11.30
C GLN A 52 2.29 0.96 12.58
N GLN A 53 1.63 2.12 12.50
CA GLN A 53 0.94 2.70 13.66
C GLN A 53 -0.24 1.82 14.11
N GLN A 54 -1.06 1.33 13.17
CA GLN A 54 -2.20 0.48 13.52
C GLN A 54 -1.73 -0.83 14.18
N LEU A 55 -0.67 -1.44 13.67
CA LEU A 55 -0.08 -2.64 14.26
C LEU A 55 0.46 -2.40 15.66
N ALA A 56 1.18 -1.29 15.89
CA ALA A 56 1.68 -0.97 17.22
C ALA A 56 0.55 -0.85 18.26
N ILE A 57 -0.60 -0.29 17.87
CA ILE A 57 -1.79 -0.21 18.72
C ILE A 57 -2.36 -1.62 18.95
N LEU A 58 -2.57 -2.40 17.89
CA LEU A 58 -3.17 -3.73 18.01
C LEU A 58 -2.29 -4.71 18.80
N ASP A 59 -0.98 -4.72 18.56
CA ASP A 59 -0.04 -5.58 19.29
C ASP A 59 -0.02 -5.26 20.79
N ALA A 60 -0.21 -3.99 21.17
CA ALA A 60 -0.32 -3.59 22.57
C ALA A 60 -1.70 -3.95 23.18
N MET A 61 -2.78 -3.81 22.40
CA MET A 61 -4.14 -3.98 22.90
C MET A 61 -4.59 -5.44 22.96
N VAL A 62 -4.33 -6.24 21.92
CA VAL A 62 -4.84 -7.61 21.77
C VAL A 62 -4.51 -8.51 22.96
N PRO A 63 -3.27 -8.53 23.50
CA PRO A 63 -2.96 -9.32 24.69
C PRO A 63 -3.80 -8.92 25.90
N THR A 64 -4.12 -7.62 26.06
CA THR A 64 -4.94 -7.13 27.18
C THR A 64 -6.43 -7.46 27.05
N MET A 65 -6.87 -7.81 25.84
CA MET A 65 -8.26 -8.21 25.56
C MET A 65 -8.50 -9.71 25.76
N LYS A 66 -7.45 -10.53 25.90
CA LYS A 66 -7.58 -11.96 26.18
C LYS A 66 -8.13 -12.22 27.57
N SER A 67 -8.98 -13.24 27.70
CA SER A 67 -9.57 -13.67 28.97
C SER A 67 -8.50 -14.05 30.02
N GLU A 68 -7.39 -14.66 29.58
CA GLU A 68 -6.27 -15.06 30.44
C GLU A 68 -5.47 -13.87 31.03
N ALA A 69 -5.58 -12.68 30.42
CA ALA A 69 -4.92 -11.48 30.93
C ALA A 69 -5.60 -10.92 32.18
N HIS A 70 -6.79 -11.44 32.54
CA HIS A 70 -7.58 -11.01 33.70
C HIS A 70 -7.84 -9.49 33.76
N ASN A 71 -7.79 -8.80 32.62
CA ASN A 71 -8.10 -7.38 32.51
C ASN A 71 -9.61 -7.17 32.47
N ARG A 72 -10.16 -6.63 33.57
CA ARG A 72 -11.62 -6.46 33.72
C ARG A 72 -12.25 -5.50 32.72
N THR A 73 -11.50 -4.53 32.20
CA THR A 73 -12.04 -3.54 31.26
C THR A 73 -11.91 -4.04 29.83
N TYR A 74 -10.69 -4.32 29.38
CA TYR A 74 -10.46 -4.73 27.98
C TYR A 74 -10.90 -6.16 27.70
N GLY A 75 -10.83 -7.07 28.68
CA GLY A 75 -11.28 -8.46 28.52
C GLY A 75 -12.77 -8.60 28.22
N MET A 76 -13.60 -7.60 28.58
CA MET A 76 -15.03 -7.57 28.20
C MET A 76 -15.26 -7.44 26.69
N PHE A 77 -14.26 -6.97 25.93
CA PHE A 77 -14.39 -6.66 24.50
C PHE A 77 -13.68 -7.66 23.58
N GLY A 78 -12.89 -8.60 24.12
CA GLY A 78 -12.17 -9.59 23.32
C GLY A 78 -13.05 -10.75 22.84
N GLY A 79 -13.67 -11.44 23.79
CA GLY A 79 -14.48 -12.65 23.52
C GLY A 79 -13.68 -13.78 22.86
N SER A 80 -14.40 -14.81 22.39
CA SER A 80 -13.76 -16.02 21.83
C SER A 80 -12.88 -15.72 20.62
N SER A 81 -13.25 -14.72 19.81
CA SER A 81 -12.49 -14.35 18.61
C SER A 81 -11.05 -13.90 18.92
N VAL A 82 -10.86 -13.15 20.01
CA VAL A 82 -9.53 -12.70 20.44
C VAL A 82 -8.79 -13.78 21.23
N ASP A 83 -9.51 -14.58 22.03
CA ASP A 83 -8.93 -15.69 22.78
C ASP A 83 -8.33 -16.77 21.87
N GLU A 84 -8.98 -17.04 20.73
CA GLU A 84 -8.53 -18.01 19.71
C GLU A 84 -7.30 -17.54 18.91
N LEU A 85 -6.92 -16.26 18.97
CA LEU A 85 -5.75 -15.78 18.22
C LEU A 85 -4.46 -16.40 18.78
N THR A 86 -3.75 -17.15 17.93
CA THR A 86 -2.48 -17.80 18.28
C THR A 86 -1.25 -16.96 17.94
N LEU A 87 -1.38 -16.02 16.99
CA LEU A 87 -0.33 -15.08 16.61
C LEU A 87 -0.64 -13.64 17.09
N SER A 88 0.40 -12.81 17.19
CA SER A 88 0.23 -11.36 17.31
C SER A 88 -0.34 -10.74 16.01
N PRO A 89 -1.01 -9.57 16.10
CA PRO A 89 -1.43 -8.80 14.94
C PRO A 89 -0.32 -8.60 13.89
N SER A 90 0.89 -8.22 14.30
CA SER A 90 2.04 -8.08 13.38
C SER A 90 2.43 -9.40 12.72
N GLU A 91 2.39 -10.53 13.42
CA GLU A 91 2.67 -11.84 12.84
C GLU A 91 1.59 -12.27 11.83
N TYR A 92 0.31 -11.97 12.08
CA TYR A 92 -0.75 -12.17 11.08
C TYR A 92 -0.49 -11.30 9.84
N VAL A 93 -0.14 -10.02 10.01
CA VAL A 93 0.18 -9.15 8.87
C VAL A 93 1.34 -9.71 8.07
N LYS A 94 2.41 -10.15 8.73
CA LYS A 94 3.57 -10.76 8.07
C LYS A 94 3.21 -12.07 7.36
N ARG A 95 2.23 -12.83 7.82
CA ARG A 95 1.79 -14.08 7.17
C ARG A 95 0.81 -13.83 6.02
N ASN A 96 -0.11 -12.90 6.18
CA ASN A 96 -1.33 -12.82 5.37
C ASN A 96 -1.40 -11.58 4.46
N CYS A 97 -0.63 -10.53 4.73
CA CYS A 97 -0.82 -9.24 4.10
C CYS A 97 0.33 -8.85 3.17
N TYR A 98 0.00 -8.08 2.14
CA TYR A 98 0.92 -7.37 1.25
C TYR A 98 0.40 -5.94 1.12
N LEU A 99 1.26 -4.96 0.82
CA LEU A 99 0.84 -3.59 0.53
C LEU A 99 1.13 -3.27 -0.93
N ALA A 100 0.15 -2.68 -1.63
CA ALA A 100 0.32 -2.23 -3.01
C ALA A 100 0.03 -0.73 -3.11
N ALA A 101 1.03 0.04 -3.52
CA ALA A 101 0.91 1.50 -3.57
C ALA A 101 1.89 2.12 -4.59
N GLU A 102 1.61 3.38 -4.89
CA GLU A 102 2.45 4.33 -5.58
C GLU A 102 3.59 4.76 -4.63
N LEU A 103 4.64 3.94 -4.58
CA LEU A 103 5.75 4.18 -3.64
C LEU A 103 6.44 5.52 -3.92
N MET A 104 6.80 6.20 -2.84
CA MET A 104 7.58 7.44 -2.79
C MET A 104 8.78 7.27 -1.85
N PRO A 105 9.77 8.19 -1.84
CA PRO A 105 10.94 8.06 -0.99
C PRO A 105 10.64 7.87 0.51
N TYR A 106 9.54 8.43 1.01
CA TYR A 106 9.16 8.31 2.41
C TYR A 106 8.60 6.92 2.77
N ASP A 107 8.19 6.10 1.79
CA ASP A 107 7.76 4.71 2.02
C ASP A 107 8.94 3.78 2.31
N ALA A 108 10.18 4.27 2.21
CA ALA A 108 11.39 3.50 2.50
C ALA A 108 11.31 2.79 3.87
N ALA A 109 10.90 3.50 4.92
CA ALA A 109 10.77 2.90 6.25
C ALA A 109 9.73 1.77 6.31
N MET A 110 8.67 1.86 5.51
CA MET A 110 7.65 0.80 5.42
C MET A 110 8.13 -0.41 4.63
N ILE A 111 8.97 -0.23 3.61
CA ILE A 111 9.65 -1.33 2.94
C ILE A 111 10.54 -2.08 3.94
N ASP A 112 11.28 -1.35 4.78
CA ASP A 112 12.15 -1.95 5.80
C ASP A 112 11.33 -2.67 6.90
N PHE A 113 10.20 -2.09 7.31
CA PHE A 113 9.34 -2.65 8.35
C PHE A 113 8.58 -3.91 7.88
N MET A 114 7.93 -3.86 6.72
CA MET A 114 7.17 -4.98 6.17
C MET A 114 8.07 -6.04 5.53
N GLY A 115 9.24 -5.62 5.03
CA GLY A 115 10.11 -6.41 4.15
C GLY A 115 9.67 -6.32 2.68
N ALA A 116 10.64 -6.29 1.77
CA ALA A 116 10.41 -6.17 0.33
C ALA A 116 9.57 -7.32 -0.26
N ASP A 117 9.47 -8.46 0.41
CA ASP A 117 8.62 -9.59 0.00
C ASP A 117 7.11 -9.32 0.17
N HIS A 118 6.74 -8.27 0.92
CA HIS A 118 5.35 -7.89 1.21
C HIS A 118 4.93 -6.58 0.56
N ILE A 119 5.79 -5.95 -0.25
CA ILE A 119 5.50 -4.68 -0.92
C ILE A 119 5.35 -4.91 -2.42
N MET A 120 4.35 -4.28 -3.03
CA MET A 120 4.15 -4.25 -4.47
C MET A 120 4.03 -2.80 -4.94
N TRP A 121 4.68 -2.47 -6.04
CA TRP A 121 4.52 -1.15 -6.66
C TRP A 121 3.32 -1.16 -7.61
N GLY A 122 2.49 -0.12 -7.52
CA GLY A 122 1.37 0.15 -8.43
C GLY A 122 1.52 1.52 -9.10
N SER A 123 1.02 1.66 -10.32
CA SER A 123 1.04 2.95 -11.05
C SER A 123 -0.21 3.80 -10.86
N ASP A 124 -1.28 3.17 -10.37
CA ASP A 124 -2.64 3.70 -10.31
C ASP A 124 -3.10 4.34 -11.63
N TYR A 125 -2.88 3.63 -12.72
CA TYR A 125 -3.37 4.06 -14.03
C TYR A 125 -4.90 3.92 -14.13
N PRO A 126 -5.64 4.92 -14.67
CA PRO A 126 -5.19 6.15 -15.33
C PRO A 126 -5.35 7.42 -14.46
N HIS A 127 -5.36 7.28 -13.14
CA HIS A 127 -5.68 8.35 -12.20
C HIS A 127 -4.64 9.49 -12.21
N GLU A 128 -5.07 10.67 -11.74
CA GLU A 128 -4.28 11.91 -11.75
C GLU A 128 -3.18 11.90 -10.68
N GLU A 129 -3.52 11.30 -9.55
CA GLU A 129 -2.70 11.02 -8.39
C GLU A 129 -1.60 9.98 -8.69
N GLY A 130 -1.87 9.06 -9.62
CA GLY A 130 -0.95 8.02 -10.06
C GLY A 130 0.28 8.53 -10.83
N PHE A 131 1.03 7.59 -11.41
CA PHE A 131 2.34 7.84 -12.00
C PHE A 131 2.44 7.63 -13.51
N THR A 132 1.33 7.40 -14.22
CA THR A 132 1.37 7.32 -15.69
C THR A 132 1.42 8.73 -16.29
N PRO A 133 2.17 8.99 -17.40
CA PRO A 133 3.03 8.07 -18.16
C PRO A 133 4.46 7.94 -17.63
N HIS A 134 4.78 8.57 -16.51
CA HIS A 134 6.15 8.69 -15.98
C HIS A 134 6.53 7.60 -14.96
N SER A 135 5.98 6.39 -15.10
CA SER A 135 6.20 5.28 -14.16
C SER A 135 7.67 4.96 -13.93
N LYS A 136 8.51 5.02 -14.98
CA LYS A 136 9.97 4.83 -14.85
C LYS A 136 10.63 5.90 -13.97
N LEU A 137 10.18 7.16 -14.05
CA LEU A 137 10.70 8.22 -13.18
C LEU A 137 10.25 8.01 -11.74
N ALA A 138 9.00 7.61 -11.52
CA ALA A 138 8.48 7.32 -10.19
C ALA A 138 9.22 6.15 -9.51
N ILE A 139 9.47 5.07 -10.26
CA ILE A 139 10.25 3.92 -9.77
C ILE A 139 11.66 4.35 -9.36
N ARG A 140 12.35 5.14 -10.18
CA ARG A 140 13.68 5.69 -9.86
C ARG A 140 13.64 6.58 -8.62
N TRP A 141 12.64 7.45 -8.55
CA TRP A 141 12.47 8.35 -7.42
C TRP A 141 12.35 7.59 -6.10
N ALA A 142 11.54 6.53 -6.07
CA ALA A 142 11.26 5.78 -4.86
C ALA A 142 12.31 4.70 -4.52
N LEU A 143 12.92 4.05 -5.52
CA LEU A 143 13.65 2.79 -5.32
C LEU A 143 15.13 2.81 -5.76
N HIS A 144 15.69 3.92 -6.23
CA HIS A 144 17.07 3.95 -6.75
C HIS A 144 18.16 3.49 -5.77
N ASN A 145 17.90 3.60 -4.46
CA ASN A 145 18.82 3.22 -3.39
C ASN A 145 18.53 1.82 -2.82
N ARG A 146 17.53 1.10 -3.35
CA ARG A 146 17.20 -0.27 -2.96
C ARG A 146 18.04 -1.27 -3.72
N SER A 147 18.27 -2.44 -3.13
CA SER A 147 19.01 -3.50 -3.80
C SER A 147 18.25 -4.01 -5.03
N GLN A 148 18.99 -4.58 -5.98
CA GLN A 148 18.40 -5.20 -7.17
C GLN A 148 17.40 -6.32 -6.82
N ASP A 149 17.65 -7.08 -5.74
CA ASP A 149 16.74 -8.14 -5.29
C ASP A 149 15.41 -7.56 -4.78
N GLU A 150 15.47 -6.55 -3.91
CA GLU A 150 14.27 -5.84 -3.42
C GLU A 150 13.48 -5.24 -4.58
N CYS A 151 14.14 -4.55 -5.52
CA CYS A 151 13.50 -3.99 -6.70
C CYS A 151 12.78 -5.06 -7.54
N ARG A 152 13.39 -6.23 -7.75
CA ARG A 152 12.76 -7.34 -8.49
C ARG A 152 11.53 -7.89 -7.78
N LYS A 153 11.57 -8.02 -6.46
CA LYS A 153 10.41 -8.44 -5.65
C LYS A 153 9.27 -7.43 -5.76
N ILE A 154 9.57 -6.15 -5.49
CA ILE A 154 8.60 -5.06 -5.42
C ILE A 154 7.94 -4.76 -6.77
N LEU A 155 8.72 -4.74 -7.85
CA LEU A 155 8.25 -4.31 -9.17
C LEU A 155 7.53 -5.40 -9.97
N GLY A 156 7.58 -6.67 -9.54
CA GLY A 156 6.87 -7.72 -10.27
C GLY A 156 6.92 -9.11 -9.64
N GLY A 157 7.99 -9.47 -8.93
CA GLY A 157 8.14 -10.81 -8.35
C GLY A 157 7.02 -11.17 -7.36
N ASN A 158 6.65 -10.24 -6.48
CA ASN A 158 5.60 -10.46 -5.49
C ASN A 158 4.22 -10.60 -6.16
N ALA A 159 3.88 -9.67 -7.07
CA ALA A 159 2.63 -9.73 -7.82
C ALA A 159 2.53 -11.00 -8.67
N GLY A 160 3.62 -11.39 -9.33
CA GLY A 160 3.71 -12.62 -10.11
C GLY A 160 3.40 -13.87 -9.27
N ARG A 161 4.03 -14.01 -8.11
CA ARG A 161 3.78 -15.16 -7.21
C ARG A 161 2.38 -15.12 -6.61
N LEU A 162 1.93 -13.94 -6.15
CA LEU A 162 0.67 -13.79 -5.43
C LEU A 162 -0.54 -14.02 -6.35
N TYR A 163 -0.51 -13.45 -7.55
CA TYR A 163 -1.58 -13.54 -8.54
C TYR A 163 -1.38 -14.70 -9.53
N ARG A 164 -0.31 -15.49 -9.36
CA ARG A 164 -0.01 -16.71 -10.13
C ARG A 164 0.18 -16.43 -11.62
N PHE A 165 0.89 -15.36 -11.95
CA PHE A 165 1.32 -15.12 -13.32
C PHE A 165 2.49 -16.04 -13.69
N ASP A 166 2.51 -16.48 -14.95
CA ASP A 166 3.67 -17.11 -15.55
C ASP A 166 4.73 -16.04 -15.83
N LEU A 167 5.71 -15.95 -14.93
CA LEU A 167 6.77 -14.95 -15.04
C LEU A 167 7.70 -15.19 -16.23
N ASP A 168 7.88 -16.45 -16.64
CA ASP A 168 8.72 -16.79 -17.79
C ASP A 168 8.07 -16.30 -19.09
N ALA A 169 6.74 -16.49 -19.22
CA ALA A 169 5.98 -15.96 -20.33
C ALA A 169 5.96 -14.42 -20.40
N LEU A 170 6.16 -13.74 -19.26
CA LEU A 170 6.20 -12.27 -19.19
C LEU A 170 7.59 -11.68 -19.47
N VAL A 171 8.66 -12.48 -19.49
CA VAL A 171 10.03 -11.99 -19.74
C VAL A 171 10.13 -11.16 -21.03
N PRO A 172 9.64 -11.61 -22.21
CA PRO A 172 9.77 -10.83 -23.44
C PRO A 172 9.02 -9.50 -23.40
N VAL A 173 7.91 -9.44 -22.64
CA VAL A 173 7.15 -8.20 -22.45
C VAL A 173 7.93 -7.26 -21.54
N ALA A 174 8.44 -7.76 -20.42
CA ALA A 174 9.22 -6.99 -19.46
C ALA A 174 10.51 -6.44 -20.09
N GLU A 175 11.20 -7.20 -20.94
CA GLU A 175 12.35 -6.72 -21.71
C GLU A 175 12.00 -5.57 -22.66
N LYS A 176 10.79 -5.59 -23.22
CA LYS A 176 10.32 -4.55 -24.15
C LYS A 176 9.89 -3.26 -23.46
N ILE A 177 9.17 -3.35 -22.33
CA ILE A 177 8.51 -2.16 -21.72
C ILE A 177 8.99 -1.81 -20.31
N GLY A 178 9.62 -2.76 -19.61
CA GLY A 178 10.07 -2.58 -18.23
C GLY A 178 11.25 -1.60 -18.11
N PRO A 179 11.54 -1.12 -16.88
CA PRO A 179 12.80 -0.44 -16.61
C PRO A 179 13.95 -1.46 -16.53
N THR A 180 15.12 -1.07 -17.02
CA THR A 180 16.35 -1.80 -16.78
C THR A 180 16.85 -1.60 -15.35
N VAL A 181 17.69 -2.52 -14.86
CA VAL A 181 18.33 -2.38 -13.53
C VAL A 181 19.11 -1.07 -13.42
N ALA A 182 19.86 -0.70 -14.48
CA ALA A 182 20.62 0.53 -14.51
C ALA A 182 19.73 1.79 -14.47
N GLU A 183 18.60 1.78 -15.21
CA GLU A 183 17.62 2.86 -15.13
C GLU A 183 17.13 3.04 -13.69
N VAL A 184 16.68 1.97 -13.02
CA VAL A 184 16.14 2.03 -11.65
C VAL A 184 17.15 2.64 -10.67
N HIS A 185 18.41 2.20 -10.70
CA HIS A 185 19.45 2.66 -9.77
C HIS A 185 20.05 4.03 -10.14
N THR A 186 19.59 4.65 -11.23
CA THR A 186 19.99 6.02 -11.55
C THR A 186 19.04 6.98 -10.84
N PRO A 187 19.48 7.70 -9.78
CA PRO A 187 18.61 8.65 -9.07
C PRO A 187 18.07 9.73 -10.02
N LEU A 188 16.97 10.37 -9.62
CA LEU A 188 16.53 11.59 -10.31
C LEU A 188 17.42 12.75 -9.89
N GLY A 189 17.98 13.46 -10.87
CA GLY A 189 18.59 14.77 -10.65
C GLY A 189 17.53 15.86 -10.49
N ASP A 190 17.95 17.13 -10.44
CA ASP A 190 17.00 18.25 -10.59
C ASP A 190 16.42 18.20 -12.00
N THR A 191 15.12 17.97 -12.10
CA THR A 191 14.38 17.93 -13.37
C THR A 191 13.97 19.31 -13.85
N GLY A 192 14.18 20.36 -13.02
CA GLY A 192 13.64 21.69 -13.24
C GLY A 192 12.12 21.78 -13.04
N TYR A 193 11.43 20.66 -12.80
CA TYR A 193 10.01 20.63 -12.53
C TYR A 193 9.74 21.00 -11.08
N ARG A 194 8.69 21.80 -10.87
CA ARG A 194 8.16 22.13 -9.54
C ARG A 194 6.67 21.81 -9.59
N ALA A 195 6.28 20.77 -8.87
CA ALA A 195 4.90 20.32 -8.84
C ALA A 195 3.99 21.42 -8.31
N PRO A 196 2.84 21.68 -8.96
CA PRO A 196 1.75 22.43 -8.34
C PRO A 196 1.35 21.77 -7.02
N ALA A 197 0.84 22.55 -6.06
CA ALA A 197 0.41 22.04 -4.76
C ALA A 197 -0.57 20.84 -4.85
N ALA A 198 -1.35 20.77 -5.93
CA ALA A 198 -2.29 19.69 -6.20
C ALA A 198 -1.65 18.30 -6.45
N PHE A 199 -0.35 18.25 -6.79
CA PHE A 199 0.33 17.00 -7.19
C PHE A 199 1.47 16.60 -6.24
N GLY A 200 1.49 17.18 -5.04
CA GLY A 200 2.46 16.85 -4.01
C GLY A 200 3.91 17.19 -4.39
N TYR A 201 4.88 16.49 -3.79
CA TYR A 201 6.31 16.79 -3.90
C TYR A 201 7.01 16.08 -5.08
N ARG A 202 6.27 15.56 -6.07
CA ARG A 202 6.89 14.78 -7.15
C ARG A 202 7.82 15.66 -8.01
N PRO A 203 9.05 15.21 -8.32
CA PRO A 203 10.01 15.98 -9.09
C PRO A 203 9.83 15.78 -10.61
N PHE A 204 8.65 15.43 -11.09
CA PHE A 204 8.37 15.28 -12.53
C PHE A 204 6.92 15.64 -12.81
N GLU A 205 6.66 16.08 -14.03
CA GLU A 205 5.28 16.29 -14.47
C GLU A 205 4.50 14.99 -14.30
N GLY A 206 3.29 15.09 -13.77
CA GLY A 206 2.33 14.03 -13.94
C GLY A 206 1.00 14.64 -14.36
N GLY A 207 0.06 13.77 -14.68
CA GLY A 207 -1.23 14.21 -15.17
C GLY A 207 -1.98 13.04 -15.77
N LEU A 208 -3.26 13.29 -16.03
CA LEU A 208 -4.14 12.39 -16.76
C LEU A 208 -3.44 11.81 -17.99
N ALA A 209 -3.21 10.50 -18.00
CA ALA A 209 -2.88 9.79 -19.24
C ALA A 209 -4.01 9.93 -20.29
N LEU A 210 -5.23 10.22 -19.81
CA LEU A 210 -6.41 10.49 -20.62
C LEU A 210 -6.81 11.96 -20.46
N LYS A 211 -6.44 12.84 -21.41
CA LYS A 211 -7.01 14.19 -21.45
C LYS A 211 -8.54 14.05 -21.41
N ARG A 212 -9.19 14.40 -20.29
CA ARG A 212 -10.64 14.57 -20.28
C ARG A 212 -10.93 15.62 -21.34
N LEU A 213 -11.54 15.19 -22.45
CA LEU A 213 -12.32 16.12 -23.26
C LEU A 213 -13.45 16.55 -22.35
N ALA A 214 -13.25 17.67 -21.64
CA ALA A 214 -14.35 18.26 -20.90
C ALA A 214 -15.50 18.43 -21.91
N PRO A 215 -16.72 17.91 -21.65
CA PRO A 215 -17.84 18.28 -22.49
C PRO A 215 -17.89 19.81 -22.50
N ALA A 216 -17.98 20.40 -23.69
CA ALA A 216 -18.12 21.83 -23.84
C ALA A 216 -19.30 22.24 -22.94
N ARG A 217 -19.00 22.97 -21.86
CA ARG A 217 -20.04 23.58 -21.04
C ARG A 217 -20.62 24.70 -21.90
N SER A 218 -21.79 24.45 -22.49
CA SER A 218 -22.67 25.47 -23.05
C SER A 218 -23.24 26.34 -21.96
#